data_AF-A0A397IJE8-F1
#
_entry.id   AF-A0A397IJE8-F1
#
_cell.length_a   1.000
_cell.length_b   1.000
_cell.length_c   1.000
_cell.angle_alpha   90.00
_cell.angle_beta   90.00
_cell.angle_gamma   90.00
#
_symmetry.space_group_name_H-M   'P 1'
#
loop_
_entity.id
_entity.type
_entity.pdbx_description
1 polymer ?
#
loop_
_entity_poly.entity_id
_entity_poly.type
_entity_poly.pdbx_seq_one_letter_code
_entity_poly.pdbx_strand_id
1 'polypeptide(L)'
;MVDMEMDETNISRAKSNEPKGEKFPLLPIASKYPYTSPPSESRIFSSFSTYFSKSWIPHSLLSSISNIPSIISYALTTIISHIPPTPLFYLSTSFSYISTILSSLIKRRKNRKLFFIFSQLFLTFTIYRYYIAGPFLPFSCQVIGLGCPNIKINGFASPEFGKVQKIFEDNFKNGLDVGAGVSVYYDNKLVVDLQGGIADSSGKNYDEDTLQLIFSSSKVLSGIVVARLVEQGLLDYSSKISKYWPEFAQGNKENVTLQNLMTHTAGVGFINPHQMSQKDLSDLDSLSEILASQSHNFNGIPKKSYHAVTRGWYLNEIVRRVDPRHRTIGRIVAEEISPEYNIEFYHSINSKSLYSRVANIYTYPLVRILAKVLLPKWMISEPLHAVFDGMMEQGSIGYKTFIETSPDRSEPQDWNKLDMVRYEGPSYNGITNSKSIAKLAAMMANQGKSLDDSKSKNYTFLEPTLISAKTYSLITTRLPTEYDAALHENMTSTIGGFGCFRLEGIEDVEFMGWGGSGGSLFLWNEELKIGFGYVMNAFHTSLLGDKRSLKMLREVVDVVKKLRK
;
A
#
# COMPACT_ATOMS: atom_id res chain seq x y z
N MET A 1 47.74 -5.32 -41.25
CA MET A 1 48.03 -4.13 -42.07
C MET A 1 46.76 -3.74 -42.78
N VAL A 2 45.99 -2.85 -42.14
CA VAL A 2 45.30 -1.67 -42.67
C VAL A 2 44.82 -0.97 -41.40
N ASP A 3 45.47 0.16 -41.12
CA ASP A 3 45.20 1.04 -39.99
C ASP A 3 43.83 1.72 -40.15
N MET A 4 43.12 1.87 -39.04
CA MET A 4 42.10 2.91 -38.89
C MET A 4 42.37 3.66 -37.60
N GLU A 5 42.88 4.88 -37.77
CA GLU A 5 43.04 5.90 -36.74
C GLU A 5 41.68 6.24 -36.12
N MET A 6 41.63 6.22 -34.78
CA MET A 6 40.56 6.85 -34.00
C MET A 6 41.02 8.27 -33.63
N ASP A 7 40.24 9.25 -34.07
CA ASP A 7 40.45 10.68 -33.82
C ASP A 7 40.10 11.05 -32.37
N GLU A 8 41.13 11.34 -31.58
CA GLU A 8 41.08 11.77 -30.18
C GLU A 8 40.84 13.29 -30.06
N THR A 9 39.65 13.79 -30.38
CA THR A 9 39.32 15.22 -30.14
C THR A 9 37.91 15.48 -29.59
N ASN A 10 37.47 14.71 -28.59
CA ASN A 10 36.31 15.12 -27.77
C ASN A 10 36.42 14.85 -26.26
N ILE A 11 37.62 14.50 -25.77
CA ILE A 11 37.90 14.29 -24.34
C ILE A 11 38.71 15.48 -23.79
N SER A 12 38.13 16.69 -23.79
CA SER A 12 38.72 17.82 -23.04
C SER A 12 37.76 18.95 -22.65
N ARG A 13 36.44 18.82 -22.83
CA ARG A 13 35.48 19.91 -22.53
C ARG A 13 34.46 19.63 -21.42
N ALA A 14 34.77 18.72 -20.50
CA ALA A 14 33.90 18.37 -19.36
C ALA A 14 34.60 18.51 -17.99
N LYS A 15 35.46 19.52 -17.82
CA LYS A 15 36.04 19.88 -16.51
C LYS A 15 36.16 21.40 -16.36
N SER A 16 35.03 22.07 -16.13
CA SER A 16 34.95 23.34 -15.40
C SER A 16 33.50 23.82 -15.45
N ASN A 17 32.76 23.65 -14.35
CA ASN A 17 31.63 24.51 -13.94
C ASN A 17 31.13 24.01 -12.59
N GLU A 18 31.71 24.55 -11.51
CA GLU A 18 31.04 24.58 -10.20
C GLU A 18 29.86 25.57 -10.29
N PRO A 19 28.63 25.19 -9.90
CA PRO A 19 27.59 26.16 -9.61
C PRO A 19 27.72 26.59 -8.16
N LYS A 20 28.06 27.87 -8.00
CA LYS A 20 27.93 28.65 -6.76
C LYS A 20 26.52 28.49 -6.17
N GLY A 21 26.44 28.50 -4.84
CA GLY A 21 25.23 28.23 -4.06
C GLY A 21 23.96 28.88 -4.59
N GLU A 22 23.09 28.05 -5.15
CA GLU A 22 21.67 28.38 -5.34
C GLU A 22 20.92 27.99 -4.07
N LYS A 23 20.23 28.97 -3.49
CA LYS A 23 19.23 28.73 -2.44
C LYS A 23 18.12 27.87 -3.05
N PHE A 24 18.03 26.61 -2.61
CA PHE A 24 16.93 25.71 -2.97
C PHE A 24 15.59 26.33 -2.56
N PRO A 25 14.57 26.32 -3.44
CA PRO A 25 13.24 26.78 -3.05
C PRO A 25 12.68 25.79 -2.03
N LEU A 26 12.35 26.31 -0.84
CA LEU A 26 11.57 25.63 0.17
C LEU A 26 10.25 25.15 -0.45
N LEU A 27 9.91 23.87 -0.29
CA LEU A 27 8.58 23.34 -0.60
C LEU A 27 7.55 24.00 0.32
N PRO A 28 6.56 24.77 -0.19
CA PRO A 28 5.41 25.16 0.59
C PRO A 28 4.38 24.04 0.54
N ILE A 29 4.01 23.58 1.73
CA ILE A 29 2.76 22.88 2.02
C ILE A 29 1.57 23.60 1.35
N ALA A 30 0.61 22.80 0.87
CA ALA A 30 -0.78 23.16 0.59
C ALA A 30 -1.10 24.66 0.45
N SER A 31 -1.00 25.21 -0.76
CA SER A 31 -1.94 26.22 -1.26
C SER A 31 -1.61 26.59 -2.71
N LYS A 32 -2.67 26.83 -3.50
CA LYS A 32 -2.71 27.25 -4.92
C LYS A 32 -2.76 26.12 -5.95
N TYR A 33 -3.91 25.44 -5.97
CA TYR A 33 -4.47 24.93 -7.22
C TYR A 33 -4.89 26.12 -8.10
N PRO A 34 -4.68 26.09 -9.43
CA PRO A 34 -5.45 26.94 -10.32
C PRO A 34 -6.92 26.54 -10.23
N TYR A 35 -7.80 27.53 -10.03
CA TYR A 35 -9.25 27.35 -9.96
C TYR A 35 -9.77 26.68 -11.23
N THR A 36 -10.06 25.38 -11.17
CA THR A 36 -11.16 24.79 -11.92
C THR A 36 -12.36 24.80 -10.99
N SER A 37 -13.46 25.40 -11.42
CA SER A 37 -14.72 25.48 -10.68
C SER A 37 -15.06 24.13 -10.04
N PRO A 38 -15.48 24.09 -8.76
CA PRO A 38 -15.92 22.84 -8.16
C PRO A 38 -17.05 22.24 -9.02
N PRO A 39 -17.06 20.91 -9.26
CA PRO A 39 -18.24 20.29 -9.84
C PRO A 39 -19.44 20.61 -8.95
N SER A 40 -20.58 20.92 -9.57
CA SER A 40 -21.81 21.25 -8.83
C SER A 40 -22.12 20.16 -7.81
N GLU A 41 -22.62 20.54 -6.64
CA GLU A 41 -23.00 19.60 -5.56
C GLU A 41 -23.83 18.42 -6.10
N SER A 42 -24.68 18.66 -7.09
CA SER A 42 -25.46 17.64 -7.79
C SER A 42 -24.65 16.52 -8.49
N ARG A 43 -23.48 16.82 -9.07
CA ARG A 43 -22.60 15.81 -9.70
C ARG A 43 -21.82 14.99 -8.69
N ILE A 44 -21.49 15.60 -7.55
CA ILE A 44 -20.88 14.91 -6.42
C ILE A 44 -21.90 13.89 -5.90
N PHE A 45 -23.12 14.33 -5.54
CA PHE A 45 -24.17 13.43 -5.03
C PHE A 45 -24.59 12.32 -6.02
N SER A 46 -24.63 12.57 -7.34
CA SER A 46 -24.95 11.51 -8.31
C SER A 46 -23.84 10.46 -8.43
N SER A 47 -22.57 10.88 -8.35
CA SER A 47 -21.42 9.98 -8.38
C SER A 47 -21.32 9.17 -7.08
N PHE A 48 -21.63 9.80 -5.93
CA PHE A 48 -21.77 9.14 -4.63
C PHE A 48 -22.92 8.11 -4.62
N SER A 49 -24.09 8.48 -5.12
CA SER A 49 -25.24 7.56 -5.26
C SER A 49 -24.90 6.35 -6.14
N THR A 50 -24.13 6.53 -7.20
CA THR A 50 -23.76 5.43 -8.12
C THR A 50 -22.66 4.53 -7.56
N TYR A 51 -21.72 5.09 -6.79
CA TYR A 51 -20.73 4.32 -6.05
C TYR A 51 -21.40 3.47 -4.96
N PHE A 52 -22.25 4.09 -4.13
CA PHE A 52 -22.91 3.40 -3.01
C PHE A 52 -24.16 2.57 -3.37
N SER A 53 -24.81 2.81 -4.51
CA SER A 53 -25.89 1.94 -5.00
C SER A 53 -25.38 0.57 -5.45
N LYS A 54 -24.12 0.49 -5.88
CA LYS A 54 -23.43 -0.77 -6.20
C LYS A 54 -22.62 -1.31 -5.03
N SER A 55 -22.36 -0.50 -4.01
CA SER A 55 -21.69 -0.90 -2.78
C SER A 55 -22.46 -0.40 -1.55
N TRP A 56 -23.23 -1.32 -0.96
CA TRP A 56 -23.67 -1.30 0.45
C TRP A 56 -24.87 -0.42 0.86
N ILE A 57 -25.67 0.13 -0.05
CA ILE A 57 -26.89 0.88 0.34
C ILE A 57 -28.13 0.40 -0.43
N PRO A 58 -29.20 -0.12 0.24
CA PRO A 58 -30.48 -0.40 -0.41
C PRO A 58 -31.05 0.83 -1.12
N HIS A 59 -31.66 0.67 -2.29
CA HIS A 59 -32.24 1.76 -3.09
C HIS A 59 -33.18 2.69 -2.30
N SER A 60 -33.81 2.20 -1.22
CA SER A 60 -34.65 2.97 -0.29
C SER A 60 -33.90 4.04 0.53
N LEU A 61 -32.60 3.89 0.74
CA LEU A 61 -31.77 4.89 1.42
C LEU A 61 -31.40 6.06 0.49
N LEU A 62 -31.22 5.81 -0.81
CA LEU A 62 -30.79 6.82 -1.79
C LEU A 62 -31.89 7.86 -2.10
N SER A 63 -33.16 7.46 -2.04
CA SER A 63 -34.30 8.38 -2.18
C SER A 63 -34.51 9.31 -0.99
N SER A 64 -33.78 9.09 0.11
CA SER A 64 -33.93 9.82 1.38
C SER A 64 -32.83 10.87 1.61
N ILE A 65 -31.91 11.05 0.65
CA ILE A 65 -30.67 11.84 0.78
C ILE A 65 -30.88 13.36 0.71
N SER A 66 -32.09 13.84 0.43
CA SER A 66 -32.38 15.28 0.37
C SER A 66 -32.45 15.98 1.75
N ASN A 67 -32.32 15.25 2.87
CA ASN A 67 -32.47 15.83 4.20
C ASN A 67 -31.47 15.25 5.22
N ILE A 68 -30.42 16.02 5.52
CA ILE A 68 -29.32 15.65 6.44
C ILE A 68 -29.82 15.26 7.87
N PRO A 69 -30.85 15.88 8.46
CA PRO A 69 -31.35 15.51 9.79
C PRO A 69 -31.99 14.11 9.87
N SER A 70 -32.61 13.62 8.79
CA SER A 70 -33.24 12.29 8.77
C SER A 70 -32.21 11.16 8.65
N ILE A 71 -31.06 11.42 8.03
CA ILE A 71 -29.94 10.47 7.93
C ILE A 71 -29.34 10.21 9.32
N ILE A 72 -29.13 11.26 10.11
CA ILE A 72 -28.59 11.14 11.48
C ILE A 72 -29.57 10.40 12.39
N SER A 73 -30.87 10.69 12.28
CA SER A 73 -31.92 10.03 13.05
C SER A 73 -32.04 8.53 12.72
N TYR A 74 -31.98 8.18 11.43
CA TYR A 74 -32.07 6.79 10.95
C TYR A 74 -30.80 5.97 11.21
N ALA A 75 -29.62 6.58 11.09
CA ALA A 75 -28.35 5.94 11.44
C ALA A 75 -28.31 5.59 12.94
N LEU A 76 -28.79 6.49 13.81
CA LEU A 76 -28.90 6.24 15.24
C LEU A 76 -29.90 5.11 15.57
N THR A 77 -31.03 5.01 14.86
CA THR A 77 -32.00 3.92 15.09
C THR A 77 -31.52 2.57 14.58
N THR A 78 -30.75 2.55 13.49
CA THR A 78 -30.18 1.33 12.90
C THR A 78 -29.01 0.78 13.71
N ILE A 79 -28.19 1.66 14.30
CA ILE A 79 -27.11 1.29 15.24
C ILE A 79 -27.69 0.63 16.49
N ILE A 80 -28.87 1.07 16.95
CA ILE A 80 -29.57 0.48 18.12
C ILE A 80 -30.15 -0.90 17.78
N SER A 81 -30.51 -1.19 16.52
CA SER A 81 -31.13 -2.46 16.13
C SER A 81 -30.15 -3.59 15.79
N HIS A 82 -28.85 -3.29 15.65
CA HIS A 82 -27.80 -4.27 15.25
C HIS A 82 -26.91 -4.73 16.43
N ILE A 83 -27.30 -4.41 17.67
CA ILE A 83 -26.68 -4.95 18.88
C ILE A 83 -27.18 -6.40 19.07
N PRO A 84 -26.32 -7.43 19.06
CA PRO A 84 -26.77 -8.81 19.19
C PRO A 84 -27.39 -9.07 20.58
N PRO A 85 -28.48 -9.86 20.69
CA PRO A 85 -29.02 -10.23 21.98
C PRO A 85 -28.26 -11.44 22.52
N THR A 86 -27.50 -11.29 23.61
CA THR A 86 -27.44 -12.19 24.81
C THR A 86 -26.12 -12.09 25.60
N PRO A 87 -26.09 -12.40 26.93
CA PRO A 87 -27.19 -12.55 27.87
C PRO A 87 -27.21 -11.37 28.85
N LEU A 88 -27.96 -10.32 28.54
CA LEU A 88 -28.35 -9.28 29.50
C LEU A 88 -29.56 -9.77 30.32
N PHE A 89 -29.43 -10.90 31.03
CA PHE A 89 -30.48 -11.36 31.94
C PHE A 89 -30.33 -10.83 33.38
N TYR A 90 -29.25 -10.09 33.67
CA TYR A 90 -29.04 -9.45 34.98
C TYR A 90 -29.09 -7.90 34.96
N LEU A 91 -29.42 -7.27 33.83
CA LEU A 91 -29.47 -5.80 33.71
C LEU A 91 -30.87 -5.24 33.37
N SER A 92 -31.88 -6.10 33.16
CA SER A 92 -33.24 -5.67 32.81
C SER A 92 -33.96 -4.94 33.94
N THR A 93 -33.67 -5.29 35.20
CA THR A 93 -34.23 -4.60 36.38
C THR A 93 -33.58 -3.24 36.59
N SER A 94 -32.28 -3.10 36.34
CA SER A 94 -31.56 -1.83 36.42
C SER A 94 -31.93 -0.86 35.30
N PHE A 95 -32.12 -1.34 34.06
CA PHE A 95 -32.54 -0.49 32.94
C PHE A 95 -33.99 -0.02 33.07
N SER A 96 -34.90 -0.85 33.58
CA SER A 96 -36.28 -0.43 33.84
C SER A 96 -36.35 0.62 34.94
N TYR A 97 -35.54 0.47 36.00
CA TYR A 97 -35.45 1.45 37.09
C TYR A 97 -34.82 2.78 36.62
N ILE A 98 -33.73 2.72 35.85
CA ILE A 98 -33.07 3.89 35.24
C ILE A 98 -34.01 4.59 34.23
N SER A 99 -34.73 3.82 33.40
CA SER A 99 -35.73 4.33 32.45
C SER A 99 -36.91 5.00 33.17
N THR A 100 -37.36 4.45 34.29
CA THR A 100 -38.45 5.03 35.10
C THR A 100 -38.00 6.33 35.79
N ILE A 101 -36.76 6.38 36.30
CA ILE A 101 -36.16 7.59 36.86
C ILE A 101 -35.96 8.65 35.78
N LEU A 102 -35.39 8.29 34.63
CA LEU A 102 -35.19 9.18 33.48
C LEU A 102 -36.52 9.74 32.96
N SER A 103 -37.54 8.90 32.80
CA SER A 103 -38.87 9.33 32.36
C SER A 103 -39.59 10.20 33.40
N SER A 104 -39.38 9.98 34.70
CA SER A 104 -39.87 10.87 35.77
C SER A 104 -39.16 12.24 35.78
N LEU A 105 -37.86 12.27 35.50
CA LEU A 105 -37.06 13.49 35.38
C LEU A 105 -37.46 14.28 34.13
N ILE A 106 -37.73 13.62 33.01
CA ILE A 106 -38.16 14.24 31.73
C ILE A 106 -39.57 14.85 31.81
N LYS A 107 -40.44 14.41 32.73
CA LYS A 107 -41.79 14.98 32.90
C LYS A 107 -41.80 16.38 33.53
N ARG A 108 -40.76 16.78 34.27
CA ARG A 108 -40.67 18.14 34.85
C ARG A 108 -40.09 19.13 33.84
N ARG A 109 -40.84 20.20 33.51
CA ARG A 109 -40.49 21.21 32.48
C ARG A 109 -39.09 21.84 32.67
N LYS A 110 -38.63 21.99 33.93
CA LYS A 110 -37.30 22.52 34.29
C LYS A 110 -36.16 21.51 34.03
N ASN A 111 -36.44 20.21 34.11
CA ASN A 111 -35.47 19.13 33.90
C ASN A 111 -35.34 18.73 32.42
N ARG A 112 -36.30 19.05 31.55
CA ARG A 112 -36.17 18.83 30.10
C ARG A 112 -35.03 19.64 29.48
N LYS A 113 -34.88 20.91 29.88
CA LYS A 113 -33.76 21.76 29.42
C LYS A 113 -32.42 21.21 29.90
N LEU A 114 -32.33 20.80 31.17
CA LEU A 114 -31.12 20.23 31.74
C LEU A 114 -30.76 18.90 31.07
N PHE A 115 -31.75 18.02 30.86
CA PHE A 115 -31.58 16.76 30.14
C PHE A 115 -31.13 16.97 28.70
N PHE A 116 -31.71 17.94 27.98
CA PHE A 116 -31.31 18.29 26.61
C PHE A 116 -29.86 18.81 26.56
N ILE A 117 -29.45 19.64 27.53
CA ILE A 117 -28.06 20.13 27.63
C ILE A 117 -27.11 18.95 27.90
N PHE A 118 -27.44 18.07 28.86
CA PHE A 118 -26.62 16.89 29.15
C PHE A 118 -26.53 15.94 27.96
N SER A 119 -27.63 15.69 27.24
CA SER A 119 -27.62 14.84 26.04
C SER A 119 -26.75 15.44 24.95
N GLN A 120 -26.78 16.77 24.76
CA GLN A 120 -25.96 17.42 23.76
C GLN A 120 -24.47 17.39 24.14
N LEU A 121 -24.14 17.63 25.40
CA LEU A 121 -22.77 17.51 25.91
C LEU A 121 -22.25 16.08 25.80
N PHE A 122 -23.07 15.08 26.15
CA PHE A 122 -22.70 13.67 26.03
C PHE A 122 -22.51 13.25 24.58
N LEU A 123 -23.39 13.68 23.67
CA LEU A 123 -23.25 13.43 22.24
C LEU A 123 -21.98 14.09 21.68
N THR A 124 -21.72 15.35 22.04
CA THR A 124 -20.51 16.07 21.63
C THR A 124 -19.26 15.39 22.16
N PHE A 125 -19.25 14.97 23.43
CA PHE A 125 -18.15 14.21 24.03
C PHE A 125 -17.96 12.86 23.33
N THR A 126 -19.04 12.15 23.01
CA THR A 126 -19.00 10.87 22.31
C THR A 126 -18.42 11.02 20.90
N ILE A 127 -18.88 12.02 20.14
CA ILE A 127 -18.37 12.34 18.80
C ILE A 127 -16.89 12.72 18.88
N TYR A 128 -16.52 13.58 19.83
CA TYR A 128 -15.14 13.99 20.05
C TYR A 128 -14.24 12.79 20.37
N ARG A 129 -14.64 11.95 21.34
CA ARG A 129 -13.94 10.73 21.74
C ARG A 129 -13.81 9.73 20.59
N TYR A 130 -14.89 9.50 19.86
CA TYR A 130 -14.89 8.66 18.67
C TYR A 130 -13.90 9.21 17.63
N TYR A 131 -13.88 10.53 17.40
CA TYR A 131 -13.01 11.13 16.40
C TYR A 131 -11.52 11.05 16.77
N ILE A 132 -11.16 11.29 18.04
CA ILE A 132 -9.76 11.27 18.48
C ILE A 132 -9.22 9.86 18.72
N ALA A 133 -10.07 8.89 19.04
CA ALA A 133 -9.65 7.52 19.24
C ALA A 133 -9.30 6.86 17.90
N GLY A 134 -8.39 5.89 17.90
CA GLY A 134 -8.04 5.18 16.69
C GLY A 134 -9.22 4.41 16.09
N PRO A 135 -9.27 4.32 14.74
CA PRO A 135 -10.39 3.75 14.01
C PRO A 135 -10.67 2.28 14.33
N PHE A 136 -9.67 1.53 14.79
CA PHE A 136 -9.77 0.09 14.97
C PHE A 136 -9.99 -0.37 16.41
N LEU A 137 -10.13 0.56 17.36
CA LEU A 137 -10.51 0.18 18.72
C LEU A 137 -11.98 -0.25 18.79
N PRO A 138 -12.38 -1.14 19.71
CA PRO A 138 -13.78 -1.38 20.01
C PRO A 138 -14.50 -0.07 20.39
N PHE A 139 -15.75 0.10 19.96
CA PHE A 139 -16.51 1.33 20.20
C PHE A 139 -16.58 1.70 21.69
N SER A 140 -16.74 0.73 22.58
CA SER A 140 -16.71 0.93 24.03
C SER A 140 -15.37 1.50 24.53
N CYS A 141 -14.26 1.07 23.93
CA CYS A 141 -12.94 1.59 24.26
C CYS A 141 -12.78 3.02 23.74
N GLN A 142 -13.23 3.31 22.52
CA GLN A 142 -13.18 4.64 21.94
C GLN A 142 -13.94 5.67 22.81
N VAL A 143 -15.20 5.36 23.15
CA VAL A 143 -16.08 6.33 23.81
C VAL A 143 -15.80 6.43 25.31
N ILE A 144 -15.74 5.31 26.01
CA ILE A 144 -15.70 5.27 27.50
C ILE A 144 -14.48 4.54 28.07
N GLY A 145 -13.53 4.10 27.24
CA GLY A 145 -12.29 3.45 27.70
C GLY A 145 -12.45 2.02 28.23
N LEU A 146 -13.59 1.37 27.98
CA LEU A 146 -13.86 0.00 28.44
C LEU A 146 -13.64 -1.04 27.34
N GLY A 147 -13.06 -2.18 27.71
CA GLY A 147 -12.80 -3.28 26.77
C GLY A 147 -11.72 -2.94 25.75
N CYS A 148 -10.78 -2.06 26.09
CA CYS A 148 -9.61 -1.80 25.25
C CYS A 148 -8.75 -3.08 25.16
N PRO A 149 -8.30 -3.46 23.97
CA PRO A 149 -7.56 -4.70 23.79
C PRO A 149 -6.20 -4.62 24.51
N ASN A 150 -5.85 -5.69 25.22
CA ASN A 150 -4.51 -5.86 25.76
C ASN A 150 -3.65 -6.55 24.70
N ILE A 151 -2.78 -5.78 24.04
CA ILE A 151 -2.04 -6.25 22.88
C ILE A 151 -0.71 -6.83 23.30
N LYS A 152 -0.48 -8.09 22.91
CA LYS A 152 0.80 -8.77 23.09
C LYS A 152 1.71 -8.40 21.92
N ILE A 153 2.88 -7.86 22.24
CA ILE A 153 4.00 -7.67 21.32
C ILE A 153 5.00 -8.78 21.55
N ASN A 154 5.48 -9.38 20.48
CA ASN A 154 6.54 -10.39 20.45
C ASN A 154 7.72 -9.86 19.63
N GLY A 155 8.86 -10.53 19.75
CA GLY A 155 10.09 -10.18 19.04
C GLY A 155 11.04 -9.29 19.86
N PHE A 156 11.90 -8.53 19.18
CA PHE A 156 12.91 -7.71 19.83
C PHE A 156 13.18 -6.38 19.10
N ALA A 157 13.68 -5.41 19.85
CA ALA A 157 14.41 -4.27 19.33
C ALA A 157 15.74 -4.17 20.10
N SER A 158 16.83 -3.95 19.36
CA SER A 158 18.14 -3.71 19.98
C SER A 158 18.09 -2.46 20.87
N PRO A 159 18.91 -2.35 21.93
CA PRO A 159 18.80 -1.29 22.92
C PRO A 159 18.73 0.13 22.34
N GLU A 160 19.50 0.41 21.28
CA GLU A 160 19.55 1.70 20.59
C GLU A 160 18.24 2.03 19.87
N PHE A 161 17.49 0.99 19.47
CA PHE A 161 16.23 1.08 18.73
C PHE A 161 15.00 0.87 19.62
N GLY A 162 15.13 0.86 20.95
CA GLY A 162 14.01 0.61 21.88
C GLY A 162 12.83 1.58 21.72
N LYS A 163 13.06 2.79 21.23
CA LYS A 163 11.98 3.75 20.90
C LYS A 163 11.12 3.31 19.72
N VAL A 164 11.67 2.55 18.77
CA VAL A 164 10.90 1.96 17.66
C VAL A 164 9.86 0.98 18.22
N GLN A 165 10.26 0.13 19.17
CA GLN A 165 9.32 -0.76 19.88
C GLN A 165 8.23 0.03 20.60
N LYS A 166 8.60 1.13 21.26
CA LYS A 166 7.63 1.99 21.95
C LYS A 166 6.60 2.60 20.97
N ILE A 167 7.04 3.09 19.82
CA ILE A 167 6.15 3.61 18.76
C ILE A 167 5.25 2.50 18.24
N PHE A 168 5.79 1.31 18.00
CA PHE A 168 5.02 0.15 17.55
C PHE A 168 3.92 -0.22 18.55
N GLU A 169 4.23 -0.34 19.85
CA GLU A 169 3.25 -0.54 20.91
C GLU A 169 2.18 0.55 20.96
N ASP A 170 2.60 1.81 20.78
CA ASP A 170 1.70 2.96 20.85
C ASP A 170 0.72 2.97 19.65
N ASN A 171 1.09 2.43 18.48
CA ASN A 171 0.15 2.27 17.36
C ASN A 171 -1.05 1.39 17.75
N PHE A 172 -0.80 0.29 18.45
CA PHE A 172 -1.86 -0.59 18.97
C PHE A 172 -2.68 0.06 20.08
N LYS A 173 -2.01 0.66 21.09
CA LYS A 173 -2.68 1.35 22.21
C LYS A 173 -3.60 2.46 21.71
N ASN A 174 -3.20 3.15 20.65
CA ASN A 174 -3.97 4.23 20.04
C ASN A 174 -4.99 3.76 19.00
N GLY A 175 -5.10 2.46 18.70
CA GLY A 175 -6.11 1.95 17.76
C GLY A 175 -5.81 2.15 16.29
N LEU A 176 -4.54 2.33 15.94
CA LEU A 176 -4.08 2.48 14.57
C LEU A 176 -3.81 1.13 13.92
N ASP A 177 -3.34 0.15 14.71
CA ASP A 177 -3.12 -1.23 14.28
C ASP A 177 -4.06 -2.21 14.97
N VAL A 178 -4.37 -3.30 14.24
CA VAL A 178 -5.08 -4.49 14.75
C VAL A 178 -4.09 -5.65 14.89
N GLY A 179 -3.36 -5.94 13.82
CA GLY A 179 -2.21 -6.84 13.75
C GLY A 179 -1.18 -6.30 12.78
N ALA A 180 0.10 -6.35 13.16
CA ALA A 180 1.19 -5.82 12.35
C ALA A 180 2.53 -6.50 12.65
N GLY A 181 3.47 -6.34 11.71
CA GLY A 181 4.87 -6.70 11.86
C GLY A 181 5.79 -5.59 11.33
N VAL A 182 6.90 -5.35 12.02
CA VAL A 182 7.97 -4.45 11.58
C VAL A 182 9.32 -5.11 11.76
N SER A 183 10.16 -5.05 10.73
CA SER A 183 11.52 -5.56 10.79
C SER A 183 12.47 -4.55 10.15
N VAL A 184 13.63 -4.34 10.78
CA VAL A 184 14.63 -3.35 10.39
C VAL A 184 16.00 -3.99 10.42
N TYR A 185 16.70 -3.86 9.31
CA TYR A 185 18.12 -4.13 9.22
C TYR A 185 18.89 -2.82 9.21
N TYR A 186 19.94 -2.75 10.01
CA TYR A 186 20.93 -1.69 9.97
C TYR A 186 22.32 -2.31 9.86
N ASP A 187 23.10 -1.86 8.87
CA ASP A 187 24.45 -2.37 8.61
C ASP A 187 24.49 -3.91 8.52
N ASN A 188 23.58 -4.45 7.71
CA ASN A 188 23.37 -5.89 7.46
C ASN A 188 22.93 -6.72 8.68
N LYS A 189 22.67 -6.11 9.84
CA LYS A 189 22.19 -6.80 11.04
C LYS A 189 20.72 -6.52 11.30
N LEU A 190 19.96 -7.56 11.63
CA LEU A 190 18.59 -7.43 12.08
C LEU A 190 18.58 -6.77 13.46
N VAL A 191 18.16 -5.51 13.53
CA VAL A 191 18.17 -4.71 14.77
C VAL A 191 16.79 -4.55 15.40
N VAL A 192 15.73 -4.72 14.61
CA VAL A 192 14.33 -4.75 15.07
C VAL A 192 13.61 -5.88 14.33
N ASP A 193 12.86 -6.69 15.06
CA ASP A 193 11.94 -7.70 14.51
C ASP A 193 10.79 -7.85 15.49
N LEU A 194 9.66 -7.20 15.22
CA LEU A 194 8.52 -7.13 16.13
C LEU A 194 7.24 -7.54 15.42
N GLN A 195 6.40 -8.29 16.11
CA GLN A 195 5.04 -8.64 15.68
C GLN A 195 4.08 -8.44 16.84
N GLY A 196 2.83 -8.10 16.54
CA GLY A 196 1.84 -7.98 17.61
C GLY A 196 0.42 -7.78 17.13
N GLY A 197 -0.51 -7.97 18.07
CA GLY A 197 -1.94 -7.85 17.81
C GLY A 197 -2.60 -9.16 17.41
N ILE A 198 -3.67 -9.07 16.62
CA ILE A 198 -4.46 -10.22 16.17
C ILE A 198 -4.40 -10.36 14.64
N ALA A 199 -4.27 -11.61 14.18
CA ALA A 199 -4.27 -11.96 12.76
C ALA A 199 -5.69 -11.98 12.18
N ASP A 200 -6.69 -12.41 12.96
CA ASP A 200 -8.05 -12.60 12.48
C ASP A 200 -9.12 -12.37 13.57
N SER A 201 -10.39 -12.47 13.17
CA SER A 201 -11.56 -12.24 14.02
C SER A 201 -11.78 -13.32 15.08
N SER A 202 -11.08 -14.47 14.99
CA SER A 202 -11.12 -15.50 16.05
C SER A 202 -10.27 -15.10 17.26
N GLY A 203 -9.44 -14.06 17.12
CA GLY A 203 -8.49 -13.63 18.15
C GLY A 203 -7.15 -14.36 18.07
N LYS A 204 -6.85 -15.05 16.95
CA LYS A 204 -5.53 -15.60 16.69
C LYS A 204 -4.49 -14.49 16.77
N ASN A 205 -3.36 -14.73 17.44
CA ASN A 205 -2.28 -13.75 17.54
C ASN A 205 -1.67 -13.47 16.17
N TYR A 206 -1.24 -12.21 15.98
CA TYR A 206 -0.35 -11.84 14.88
C TYR A 206 1.10 -12.05 15.34
N ASP A 207 1.79 -13.01 14.74
CA ASP A 207 3.09 -13.51 15.16
C ASP A 207 4.03 -13.78 13.97
N GLU A 208 5.18 -14.42 14.22
CA GLU A 208 6.22 -14.69 13.21
C GLU A 208 5.77 -15.61 12.07
N ASP A 209 4.78 -16.48 12.33
CA ASP A 209 4.20 -17.38 11.33
C ASP A 209 3.14 -16.70 10.46
N THR A 210 2.69 -15.50 10.85
CA THR A 210 1.62 -14.76 10.19
C THR A 210 2.10 -14.15 8.86
N LEU A 211 1.30 -14.34 7.83
CA LEU A 211 1.51 -13.78 6.49
C LEU A 211 0.48 -12.69 6.20
N GLN A 212 0.88 -11.70 5.40
CA GLN A 212 0.07 -10.53 5.08
C GLN A 212 0.08 -10.24 3.58
N LEU A 213 -1.09 -9.92 3.03
CA LEU A 213 -1.21 -9.30 1.71
C LEU A 213 -0.62 -7.87 1.76
N ILE A 214 0.44 -7.62 1.00
CA ILE A 214 1.19 -6.35 1.00
C ILE A 214 0.90 -5.45 -0.21
N PHE A 215 -0.06 -5.81 -1.06
CA PHE A 215 -0.47 -5.02 -2.21
C PHE A 215 0.72 -4.58 -3.09
N SER A 216 0.79 -3.29 -3.42
CA SER A 216 1.79 -2.74 -4.35
C SER A 216 3.23 -2.82 -3.86
N SER A 217 3.49 -3.03 -2.58
CA SER A 217 4.87 -3.29 -2.09
C SER A 217 5.50 -4.51 -2.77
N SER A 218 4.68 -5.43 -3.32
CA SER A 218 5.14 -6.56 -4.13
C SER A 218 5.91 -6.18 -5.40
N LYS A 219 5.71 -4.96 -5.92
CA LYS A 219 6.42 -4.46 -7.11
C LYS A 219 7.94 -4.40 -6.93
N VAL A 220 8.40 -4.27 -5.69
CA VAL A 220 9.84 -4.29 -5.39
C VAL A 220 10.43 -5.66 -5.76
N LEU A 221 9.78 -6.76 -5.36
CA LEU A 221 10.27 -8.10 -5.67
C LEU A 221 10.21 -8.40 -7.17
N SER A 222 9.13 -8.02 -7.87
CA SER A 222 9.08 -8.19 -9.33
C SER A 222 10.15 -7.36 -10.04
N GLY A 223 10.49 -6.16 -9.53
CA GLY A 223 11.63 -5.37 -10.00
C GLY A 223 12.97 -6.08 -9.82
N ILE A 224 13.20 -6.74 -8.68
CA ILE A 224 14.40 -7.54 -8.41
C ILE A 224 14.50 -8.74 -9.37
N VAL A 225 13.39 -9.44 -9.64
CA VAL A 225 13.37 -10.56 -10.61
C VAL A 225 13.74 -10.08 -12.01
N VAL A 226 13.16 -8.97 -12.47
CA VAL A 226 13.52 -8.37 -13.77
C VAL A 226 15.00 -8.00 -13.81
N ALA A 227 15.54 -7.41 -12.73
CA ALA A 227 16.96 -7.06 -12.65
C ALA A 227 17.87 -8.29 -12.77
N ARG A 228 17.52 -9.41 -12.14
CA ARG A 228 18.27 -10.68 -12.28
C ARG A 228 18.25 -11.21 -13.71
N LEU A 229 17.10 -11.16 -14.38
CA LEU A 229 17.00 -11.57 -15.79
C LEU A 229 17.79 -10.65 -16.73
N VAL A 230 17.89 -9.35 -16.41
CA VAL A 230 18.77 -8.41 -17.12
C VAL A 230 20.25 -8.76 -16.89
N GLU A 231 20.64 -9.08 -15.66
CA GLU A 231 22.00 -9.52 -15.34
C GLU A 231 22.39 -10.81 -16.09
N GLN A 232 21.44 -11.72 -16.25
CA GLN A 232 21.61 -12.96 -17.01
C GLN A 232 21.62 -12.74 -18.54
N GLY A 233 21.39 -11.50 -19.01
CA GLY A 233 21.33 -11.17 -20.44
C GLY A 233 20.05 -11.61 -21.14
N LEU A 234 19.03 -12.05 -20.41
CA LEU A 234 17.73 -12.48 -20.95
C LEU A 234 16.79 -11.30 -21.22
N LEU A 235 16.96 -10.20 -20.48
CA LEU A 235 16.22 -8.96 -20.66
C LEU A 235 17.16 -7.77 -20.80
N ASP A 236 16.63 -6.68 -21.33
CA ASP A 236 17.31 -5.39 -21.43
C ASP A 236 16.26 -4.28 -21.33
N TYR A 237 16.48 -3.33 -20.43
CA TYR A 237 15.58 -2.21 -20.19
C TYR A 237 15.34 -1.35 -21.44
N SER A 238 16.36 -1.18 -22.29
CA SER A 238 16.27 -0.36 -23.51
C SER A 238 15.60 -1.08 -24.67
N SER A 239 15.50 -2.41 -24.61
CA SER A 239 14.88 -3.22 -25.64
C SER A 239 13.36 -3.02 -25.68
N LYS A 240 12.81 -2.99 -26.90
CA LYS A 240 11.37 -3.03 -27.15
C LYS A 240 10.78 -4.33 -26.61
N ILE A 241 9.61 -4.26 -25.98
CA ILE A 241 8.91 -5.45 -25.46
C ILE A 241 8.56 -6.42 -26.61
N SER A 242 8.25 -5.89 -27.79
CA SER A 242 7.96 -6.66 -29.01
C SER A 242 9.10 -7.58 -29.47
N LYS A 243 10.33 -7.36 -28.99
CA LYS A 243 11.46 -8.29 -29.20
C LYS A 243 11.24 -9.63 -28.50
N TYR A 244 10.65 -9.60 -27.30
CA TYR A 244 10.40 -10.78 -26.47
C TYR A 244 8.99 -11.34 -26.66
N TRP A 245 8.06 -10.47 -27.03
CA TRP A 245 6.65 -10.78 -27.19
C TRP A 245 6.07 -10.03 -28.40
N PRO A 246 6.23 -10.56 -29.62
CA PRO A 246 5.84 -9.87 -30.86
C PRO A 246 4.40 -9.37 -30.90
N GLU A 247 3.47 -10.16 -30.37
CA GLU A 247 2.04 -9.88 -30.31
C GLU A 247 1.74 -8.63 -29.47
N PHE A 248 2.60 -8.27 -28.52
CA PHE A 248 2.49 -7.04 -27.75
C PHE A 248 2.51 -5.78 -28.65
N ALA A 249 3.12 -5.83 -29.84
CA ALA A 249 3.23 -4.67 -30.74
C ALA A 249 1.88 -4.11 -31.22
N GLN A 250 0.80 -4.87 -31.09
CA GLN A 250 -0.56 -4.46 -31.48
C GLN A 250 -1.00 -3.16 -30.79
N GLY A 251 -1.87 -2.39 -31.45
CA GLY A 251 -2.52 -1.24 -30.83
C GLY A 251 -1.57 -0.11 -30.41
N ASN A 252 -0.60 0.23 -31.26
CA ASN A 252 0.37 1.32 -31.09
C ASN A 252 1.37 1.10 -29.93
N LYS A 253 1.81 -0.15 -29.72
CA LYS A 253 2.75 -0.54 -28.66
C LYS A 253 4.11 -1.01 -29.18
N GLU A 254 4.35 -0.95 -30.50
CA GLU A 254 5.53 -1.48 -31.18
C GLU A 254 6.86 -0.83 -30.76
N ASN A 255 6.81 0.38 -30.20
CA ASN A 255 7.98 1.13 -29.75
C ASN A 255 8.16 1.14 -28.22
N VAL A 256 7.25 0.51 -27.47
CA VAL A 256 7.31 0.50 -26.00
C VAL A 256 8.45 -0.41 -25.54
N THR A 257 9.32 0.13 -24.69
CA THR A 257 10.46 -0.57 -24.10
C THR A 257 10.13 -1.21 -22.75
N LEU A 258 10.98 -2.13 -22.30
CA LEU A 258 10.88 -2.68 -20.94
C LEU A 258 11.00 -1.56 -19.88
N GLN A 259 11.90 -0.58 -20.07
CA GLN A 259 11.99 0.58 -19.19
C GLN A 259 10.66 1.31 -19.11
N ASN A 260 9.97 1.56 -20.24
CA ASN A 260 8.67 2.23 -20.22
C ASN A 260 7.65 1.48 -19.35
N LEU A 261 7.64 0.15 -19.37
CA LEU A 261 6.75 -0.64 -18.52
C LEU A 261 7.14 -0.52 -17.04
N MET A 262 8.44 -0.60 -16.76
CA MET A 262 8.98 -0.52 -15.40
C MET A 262 8.76 0.86 -14.75
N THR A 263 8.77 1.93 -15.56
CA THR A 263 8.62 3.32 -15.11
C THR A 263 7.21 3.88 -15.33
N HIS A 264 6.24 3.03 -15.61
CA HIS A 264 4.83 3.39 -15.77
C HIS A 264 4.52 4.35 -16.95
N THR A 265 5.33 4.32 -18.01
CA THR A 265 5.12 5.11 -19.25
C THR A 265 4.75 4.28 -20.48
N ALA A 266 4.51 2.97 -20.32
CA ALA A 266 4.16 2.05 -21.41
C ALA A 266 2.73 2.18 -21.94
N GLY A 267 1.91 3.03 -21.31
CA GLY A 267 0.51 3.26 -21.69
C GLY A 267 -0.35 2.00 -21.66
N VAL A 268 -0.11 1.11 -20.72
CA VAL A 268 -0.94 -0.09 -20.49
C VAL A 268 -1.37 -0.16 -19.02
N GLY A 269 -1.66 1.00 -18.42
CA GLY A 269 -2.02 1.17 -17.01
C GLY A 269 -3.38 0.60 -16.65
N PHE A 270 -4.27 0.44 -17.64
CA PHE A 270 -5.57 -0.19 -17.49
C PHE A 270 -5.95 -1.00 -18.74
N ILE A 271 -6.82 -1.99 -18.54
CA ILE A 271 -7.37 -2.86 -19.59
C ILE A 271 -8.85 -2.55 -19.75
N ASN A 272 -9.35 -2.63 -20.98
CA ASN A 272 -10.78 -2.50 -21.23
C ASN A 272 -11.50 -3.67 -20.57
N PRO A 273 -12.49 -3.38 -19.72
CA PRO A 273 -13.08 -4.36 -18.81
C PRO A 273 -13.84 -5.51 -19.45
N HIS A 274 -14.38 -5.32 -20.65
CA HIS A 274 -15.13 -6.35 -21.36
C HIS A 274 -14.23 -7.47 -21.88
N GLN A 275 -12.91 -7.36 -21.65
CA GLN A 275 -11.91 -8.29 -22.12
C GLN A 275 -11.38 -9.22 -21.02
N MET A 276 -11.84 -9.13 -19.76
CA MET A 276 -11.23 -9.94 -18.68
C MET A 276 -12.21 -10.35 -17.57
N SER A 277 -12.23 -11.66 -17.32
CA SER A 277 -12.88 -12.34 -16.19
C SER A 277 -11.84 -12.91 -15.21
N GLN A 278 -12.24 -13.33 -14.02
CA GLN A 278 -11.31 -14.00 -13.08
C GLN A 278 -10.79 -15.31 -13.65
N LYS A 279 -11.56 -16.00 -14.49
CA LYS A 279 -11.13 -17.26 -15.13
C LYS A 279 -9.94 -17.01 -16.06
N ASP A 280 -9.90 -15.87 -16.74
CA ASP A 280 -8.80 -15.51 -17.63
C ASP A 280 -7.49 -15.34 -16.87
N LEU A 281 -7.53 -15.02 -15.57
CA LEU A 281 -6.32 -14.98 -14.74
C LEU A 281 -5.68 -16.35 -14.46
N SER A 282 -6.42 -17.44 -14.71
CA SER A 282 -5.94 -18.82 -14.52
C SER A 282 -5.30 -19.42 -15.77
N ASP A 283 -5.68 -18.91 -16.95
CA ASP A 283 -5.15 -19.34 -18.24
C ASP A 283 -4.24 -18.24 -18.79
N LEU A 284 -2.93 -18.45 -18.60
CA LEU A 284 -1.92 -17.45 -18.94
C LEU A 284 -1.82 -17.20 -20.44
N ASP A 285 -2.17 -18.17 -21.30
CA ASP A 285 -2.15 -17.97 -22.74
C ASP A 285 -3.32 -17.08 -23.17
N SER A 286 -4.53 -17.36 -22.67
CA SER A 286 -5.70 -16.48 -22.85
C SER A 286 -5.45 -15.07 -22.30
N LEU A 287 -4.86 -14.96 -21.10
CA LEU A 287 -4.49 -13.67 -20.51
C LEU A 287 -3.51 -12.91 -21.40
N SER A 288 -2.53 -13.59 -21.98
CA SER A 288 -1.56 -12.97 -22.89
C SER A 288 -2.25 -12.36 -24.11
N GLU A 289 -3.21 -13.05 -24.73
CA GLU A 289 -3.94 -12.52 -25.89
C GLU A 289 -4.72 -11.24 -25.54
N ILE A 290 -5.40 -11.24 -24.39
CA ILE A 290 -6.11 -10.06 -23.87
C ILE A 290 -5.14 -8.88 -23.70
N LEU A 291 -4.03 -9.11 -23.01
CA LEU A 291 -3.01 -8.10 -22.75
C LEU A 291 -2.37 -7.58 -24.04
N ALA A 292 -2.05 -8.46 -24.99
CA ALA A 292 -1.48 -8.08 -26.28
C ALA A 292 -2.46 -7.22 -27.09
N SER A 293 -3.75 -7.59 -27.10
CA SER A 293 -4.79 -6.89 -27.86
C SER A 293 -5.17 -5.51 -27.30
N GLN A 294 -4.88 -5.24 -26.02
CA GLN A 294 -5.15 -3.95 -25.40
C GLN A 294 -4.37 -2.83 -26.11
N SER A 295 -5.06 -1.90 -26.76
CA SER A 295 -4.43 -0.70 -27.34
C SER A 295 -3.77 0.17 -26.29
N HIS A 296 -2.67 0.82 -26.67
CA HIS A 296 -1.99 1.80 -25.83
C HIS A 296 -2.98 2.87 -25.34
N ASN A 297 -3.12 3.02 -24.03
CA ASN A 297 -4.08 3.90 -23.35
C ASN A 297 -3.96 5.37 -23.77
N PHE A 298 -2.80 5.76 -24.32
CA PHE A 298 -2.50 7.11 -24.81
C PHE A 298 -2.02 7.14 -26.27
N ASN A 299 -2.49 6.21 -27.11
CA ASN A 299 -2.21 6.19 -28.57
C ASN A 299 -0.71 6.22 -28.94
N GLY A 300 0.11 5.41 -28.26
CA GLY A 300 1.55 5.32 -28.47
C GLY A 300 2.38 6.45 -27.85
N ILE A 301 1.76 7.47 -27.22
CA ILE A 301 2.48 8.59 -26.61
C ILE A 301 2.95 8.19 -25.20
N PRO A 302 4.27 8.16 -24.92
CA PRO A 302 4.77 7.87 -23.58
C PRO A 302 4.22 8.88 -22.57
N LYS A 303 3.54 8.38 -21.54
CA LYS A 303 2.94 9.20 -20.48
C LYS A 303 2.97 8.44 -19.17
N LYS A 304 3.52 9.06 -18.13
CA LYS A 304 3.54 8.48 -16.79
C LYS A 304 2.12 8.39 -16.23
N SER A 305 1.68 7.16 -16.02
CA SER A 305 0.39 6.82 -15.44
C SER A 305 0.54 5.49 -14.74
N TYR A 306 0.39 5.46 -13.43
CA TYR A 306 0.65 4.26 -12.64
C TYR A 306 -0.13 3.03 -13.15
N HIS A 307 0.58 1.93 -13.28
CA HIS A 307 0.05 0.63 -13.72
C HIS A 307 -0.19 -0.21 -12.47
N ALA A 308 -1.28 0.09 -11.76
CA ALA A 308 -1.52 -0.43 -10.41
C ALA A 308 -1.54 -1.96 -10.35
N VAL A 309 -2.20 -2.58 -11.33
CA VAL A 309 -2.40 -4.02 -11.46
C VAL A 309 -1.62 -4.56 -12.66
N THR A 310 -1.84 -3.95 -13.82
CA THR A 310 -1.42 -4.47 -15.12
C THR A 310 0.08 -4.67 -15.28
N ARG A 311 0.93 -3.82 -14.67
CA ARG A 311 2.40 -3.99 -14.73
C ARG A 311 2.82 -5.40 -14.33
N GLY A 312 2.15 -5.99 -13.34
CA GLY A 312 2.49 -7.32 -12.86
C GLY A 312 2.15 -8.40 -13.89
N TRP A 313 1.01 -8.28 -14.56
CA TRP A 313 0.58 -9.22 -15.59
C TRP A 313 1.43 -9.14 -16.86
N TYR A 314 1.72 -7.93 -17.35
CA TYR A 314 2.62 -7.75 -18.49
C TYR A 314 4.03 -8.27 -18.17
N LEU A 315 4.57 -7.98 -16.98
CA LEU A 315 5.87 -8.51 -16.58
C LEU A 315 5.86 -10.04 -16.47
N ASN A 316 4.80 -10.64 -15.92
CA ASN A 316 4.69 -12.09 -15.83
C ASN A 316 4.77 -12.75 -17.22
N GLU A 317 4.07 -12.21 -18.22
CA GLU A 317 4.12 -12.76 -19.58
C GLU A 317 5.50 -12.56 -20.24
N ILE A 318 6.10 -11.37 -20.09
CA ILE A 318 7.46 -11.11 -20.61
C ILE A 318 8.47 -12.09 -19.99
N VAL A 319 8.40 -12.30 -18.68
CA VAL A 319 9.26 -13.23 -17.95
C VAL A 319 9.06 -14.67 -18.43
N ARG A 320 7.80 -15.10 -18.62
CA ARG A 320 7.48 -16.45 -19.13
C ARG A 320 8.04 -16.70 -20.53
N ARG A 321 8.10 -15.66 -21.37
CA ARG A 321 8.65 -15.74 -22.74
C ARG A 321 10.18 -15.89 -22.76
N VAL A 322 10.89 -15.30 -21.80
CA VAL A 322 12.36 -15.26 -21.79
C VAL A 322 13.03 -16.22 -20.80
N ASP A 323 12.34 -16.63 -19.75
CA ASP A 323 12.85 -17.63 -18.80
C ASP A 323 13.02 -18.98 -19.55
N PRO A 324 14.19 -19.63 -19.50
CA PRO A 324 14.43 -20.89 -20.20
C PRO A 324 13.50 -22.04 -19.79
N ARG A 325 12.88 -21.95 -18.61
CA ARG A 325 11.91 -22.93 -18.08
C ARG A 325 10.47 -22.46 -18.23
N HIS A 326 10.24 -21.33 -18.92
CA HIS A 326 8.93 -20.70 -19.12
C HIS A 326 8.14 -20.50 -17.84
N ARG A 327 8.83 -20.11 -16.75
CA ARG A 327 8.21 -19.85 -15.45
C ARG A 327 7.69 -18.42 -15.36
N THR A 328 6.69 -18.24 -14.50
CA THR A 328 6.22 -16.92 -14.06
C THR A 328 7.16 -16.31 -13.01
N ILE A 329 6.98 -15.03 -12.69
CA ILE A 329 7.69 -14.38 -11.57
C ILE A 329 7.38 -15.09 -10.26
N GLY A 330 6.13 -15.48 -10.02
CA GLY A 330 5.74 -16.21 -8.81
C GLY A 330 6.49 -17.53 -8.66
N ARG A 331 6.64 -18.28 -9.75
CA ARG A 331 7.40 -19.54 -9.77
C ARG A 331 8.91 -19.34 -9.61
N ILE A 332 9.52 -18.35 -10.24
CA ILE A 332 10.93 -18.02 -10.02
C ILE A 332 11.16 -17.67 -8.54
N VAL A 333 10.28 -16.88 -7.95
CA VAL A 333 10.36 -16.54 -6.52
C VAL A 333 10.23 -17.78 -5.65
N ALA A 334 9.22 -18.62 -5.88
CA ALA A 334 8.98 -19.80 -5.06
C ALA A 334 10.06 -20.89 -5.19
N GLU A 335 10.60 -21.09 -6.39
CA GLU A 335 11.54 -22.17 -6.69
C GLU A 335 13.02 -21.77 -6.48
N GLU A 336 13.35 -20.47 -6.57
CA GLU A 336 14.73 -19.99 -6.47
C GLU A 336 14.90 -19.00 -5.31
N ILE A 337 14.28 -17.82 -5.37
CA ILE A 337 14.60 -16.71 -4.45
C ILE A 337 14.21 -17.06 -3.00
N SER A 338 12.98 -17.51 -2.77
CA SER A 338 12.49 -17.82 -1.42
C SER A 338 13.37 -18.85 -0.69
N PRO A 339 13.68 -20.02 -1.28
CA PRO A 339 14.59 -20.97 -0.64
C PRO A 339 16.05 -20.49 -0.55
N GLU A 340 16.58 -19.83 -1.59
CA GLU A 340 17.99 -19.36 -1.65
C GLU A 340 18.32 -18.33 -0.56
N TYR A 341 17.36 -17.47 -0.23
CA TYR A 341 17.52 -16.41 0.77
C TYR A 341 16.79 -16.68 2.09
N ASN A 342 16.20 -17.87 2.25
CA ASN A 342 15.39 -18.24 3.42
C ASN A 342 14.35 -17.16 3.79
N ILE A 343 13.52 -16.80 2.80
CA ILE A 343 12.43 -15.84 2.96
C ILE A 343 11.09 -16.48 2.57
N GLU A 344 10.01 -15.88 3.05
CA GLU A 344 8.66 -16.29 2.68
C GLU A 344 8.00 -15.21 1.85
N PHE A 345 7.83 -15.46 0.55
CA PHE A 345 7.13 -14.57 -0.34
C PHE A 345 6.34 -15.37 -1.39
N TYR A 346 5.03 -15.12 -1.45
CA TYR A 346 4.11 -15.83 -2.32
C TYR A 346 3.37 -14.83 -3.22
N HIS A 347 3.35 -15.09 -4.53
CA HIS A 347 2.53 -14.33 -5.50
C HIS A 347 1.19 -14.99 -5.80
N SER A 348 1.08 -16.28 -5.46
CA SER A 348 -0.12 -17.08 -5.49
C SER A 348 -0.09 -18.06 -4.33
N ILE A 349 -1.25 -18.34 -3.74
CA ILE A 349 -1.41 -19.38 -2.73
C ILE A 349 -2.53 -20.33 -3.14
N ASN A 350 -2.25 -21.63 -3.05
CA ASN A 350 -3.18 -22.70 -3.42
C ASN A 350 -3.32 -23.78 -2.33
N SER A 351 -2.63 -23.64 -1.20
CA SER A 351 -2.64 -24.60 -0.11
C SER A 351 -3.45 -24.10 1.09
N LYS A 352 -4.25 -24.99 1.69
CA LYS A 352 -5.02 -24.72 2.92
C LYS A 352 -4.13 -24.31 4.09
N SER A 353 -2.91 -24.85 4.17
CA SER A 353 -1.95 -24.50 5.22
C SER A 353 -1.53 -23.03 5.12
N LEU A 354 -1.24 -22.53 3.92
CA LEU A 354 -0.90 -21.11 3.73
C LEU A 354 -2.09 -20.21 3.99
N TYR A 355 -3.30 -20.56 3.53
CA TYR A 355 -4.50 -19.76 3.82
C TYR A 355 -4.70 -19.50 5.31
N SER A 356 -4.47 -20.51 6.16
CA SER A 356 -4.61 -20.37 7.62
C SER A 356 -3.58 -19.43 8.28
N ARG A 357 -2.52 -19.07 7.56
CA ARG A 357 -1.48 -18.15 7.99
C ARG A 357 -1.73 -16.71 7.51
N VAL A 358 -2.59 -16.52 6.51
CA VAL A 358 -2.89 -15.18 5.99
C VAL A 358 -3.82 -14.45 6.95
N ALA A 359 -3.37 -13.30 7.45
CA ALA A 359 -4.18 -12.44 8.33
C ALA A 359 -5.31 -11.74 7.57
N ASN A 360 -6.45 -11.57 8.25
CA ASN A 360 -7.62 -10.86 7.73
C ASN A 360 -7.35 -9.37 7.61
N ILE A 361 -7.75 -8.75 6.50
CA ILE A 361 -7.77 -7.31 6.33
C ILE A 361 -8.98 -6.69 7.03
N TYR A 362 -8.70 -5.75 7.93
CA TYR A 362 -9.67 -4.88 8.60
C TYR A 362 -9.76 -3.56 7.84
N THR A 363 -10.90 -3.32 7.20
CA THR A 363 -11.12 -2.11 6.41
C THR A 363 -11.36 -0.89 7.30
N TYR A 364 -10.87 0.28 6.86
CA TYR A 364 -11.12 1.55 7.54
C TYR A 364 -12.63 1.82 7.70
N PRO A 365 -13.11 2.27 8.87
CA PRO A 365 -14.55 2.44 9.10
C PRO A 365 -15.21 3.40 8.10
N LEU A 366 -16.28 2.93 7.44
CA LEU A 366 -16.98 3.69 6.39
C LEU A 366 -17.46 5.06 6.88
N VAL A 367 -18.00 5.14 8.09
CA VAL A 367 -18.47 6.40 8.68
C VAL A 367 -17.36 7.45 8.79
N ARG A 368 -16.11 7.02 9.01
CA ARG A 368 -14.95 7.92 9.03
C ARG A 368 -14.50 8.32 7.63
N ILE A 369 -14.61 7.44 6.63
CA ILE A 369 -14.38 7.80 5.22
C ILE A 369 -15.39 8.87 4.80
N LEU A 370 -16.68 8.66 5.08
CA LEU A 370 -17.75 9.64 4.80
C LEU A 370 -17.50 10.97 5.50
N ALA A 371 -17.03 10.96 6.76
CA ALA A 371 -16.65 12.17 7.46
C ALA A 371 -15.47 12.90 6.76
N LYS A 372 -14.45 12.18 6.29
CA LYS A 372 -13.32 12.77 5.54
C LYS A 372 -13.73 13.37 4.19
N VAL A 373 -14.83 12.89 3.61
CA VAL A 373 -15.38 13.41 2.34
C VAL A 373 -16.26 14.63 2.59
N LEU A 374 -17.17 14.55 3.57
CA LEU A 374 -18.24 15.54 3.76
C LEU A 374 -17.81 16.74 4.62
N LEU A 375 -16.86 16.56 5.53
CA LEU A 375 -16.43 17.64 6.40
C LEU A 375 -15.47 18.58 5.67
N PRO A 376 -15.52 19.90 5.97
CA PRO A 376 -14.53 20.84 5.49
C PRO A 376 -13.11 20.41 5.83
N LYS A 377 -12.15 20.64 4.91
CA LYS A 377 -10.74 20.21 5.07
C LYS A 377 -10.11 20.67 6.38
N TRP A 378 -10.47 21.85 6.90
CA TRP A 378 -9.94 22.37 8.17
C TRP A 378 -10.39 21.59 9.41
N MET A 379 -11.44 20.76 9.30
CA MET A 379 -11.91 19.87 10.37
C MET A 379 -11.24 18.50 10.34
N ILE A 380 -10.52 18.17 9.26
CA ILE A 380 -9.95 16.84 9.01
C ILE A 380 -8.45 16.87 9.25
N SER A 381 -7.95 16.06 10.19
CA SER A 381 -6.52 15.98 10.50
C SER A 381 -5.71 15.23 9.43
N GLU A 382 -6.37 14.34 8.68
CA GLU A 382 -5.78 13.51 7.64
C GLU A 382 -6.74 13.37 6.45
N PRO A 383 -6.64 14.26 5.45
CA PRO A 383 -7.49 14.18 4.27
C PRO A 383 -7.24 12.89 3.49
N LEU A 384 -8.22 12.49 2.67
CA LEU A 384 -8.01 11.41 1.70
C LEU A 384 -6.97 11.85 0.67
N HIS A 385 -6.16 10.90 0.24
CA HIS A 385 -5.18 11.11 -0.81
C HIS A 385 -5.88 11.48 -2.14
N ALA A 386 -5.27 12.32 -2.96
CA ALA A 386 -5.85 12.79 -4.24
C ALA A 386 -6.19 11.66 -5.24
N VAL A 387 -5.62 10.46 -5.06
CA VAL A 387 -5.96 9.28 -5.85
C VAL A 387 -7.43 8.88 -5.67
N PHE A 388 -8.00 9.12 -4.49
CA PHE A 388 -9.40 8.81 -4.20
C PHE A 388 -10.35 9.65 -5.06
N ASP A 389 -10.01 10.91 -5.36
CA ASP A 389 -10.83 11.75 -6.24
C ASP A 389 -10.92 11.13 -7.64
N GLY A 390 -9.78 10.68 -8.18
CA GLY A 390 -9.72 9.96 -9.45
C GLY A 390 -10.46 8.63 -9.42
N MET A 391 -10.37 7.86 -8.33
CA MET A 391 -11.09 6.59 -8.17
C MET A 391 -12.63 6.76 -8.15
N MET A 392 -13.14 7.91 -7.73
CA MET A 392 -14.58 8.18 -7.64
C MET A 392 -15.16 8.75 -8.93
N GLU A 393 -14.35 9.38 -9.77
CA GLU A 393 -14.77 9.96 -11.04
C GLU A 393 -14.82 8.89 -12.15
N GLN A 394 -16.02 8.42 -12.50
CA GLN A 394 -16.21 7.42 -13.56
C GLN A 394 -15.57 7.85 -14.88
N GLY A 395 -14.83 6.93 -15.50
CA GLY A 395 -14.15 7.15 -16.79
C GLY A 395 -12.82 7.89 -16.69
N SER A 396 -12.45 8.42 -15.52
CA SER A 396 -11.13 9.00 -15.27
C SER A 396 -10.03 7.94 -15.40
N ILE A 397 -8.78 8.38 -15.52
CA ILE A 397 -7.61 7.49 -15.52
C ILE A 397 -7.51 6.70 -14.19
N GLY A 398 -7.78 7.37 -13.07
CA GLY A 398 -7.77 6.74 -11.75
C GLY A 398 -8.84 5.64 -11.63
N TYR A 399 -10.08 5.92 -12.04
CA TYR A 399 -11.16 4.94 -12.06
C TYR A 399 -10.80 3.72 -12.91
N LYS A 400 -10.30 3.95 -14.12
CA LYS A 400 -9.85 2.90 -15.04
C LYS A 400 -8.76 2.01 -14.44
N THR A 401 -7.77 2.64 -13.82
CA THR A 401 -6.60 1.98 -13.25
C THR A 401 -6.91 1.16 -12.01
N PHE A 402 -7.70 1.70 -11.08
CA PHE A 402 -7.88 1.12 -9.74
C PHE A 402 -9.18 0.35 -9.56
N ILE A 403 -10.23 0.69 -10.31
CA ILE A 403 -11.55 0.09 -10.17
C ILE A 403 -11.86 -0.78 -11.39
N GLU A 404 -11.69 -0.22 -12.57
CA GLU A 404 -12.18 -0.81 -13.81
C GLU A 404 -11.42 -2.06 -14.25
N THR A 405 -10.11 -2.06 -14.00
CA THR A 405 -9.18 -3.13 -14.35
C THR A 405 -9.36 -4.39 -13.49
N SER A 406 -10.13 -4.33 -12.40
CA SER A 406 -10.47 -5.54 -11.63
C SER A 406 -11.32 -6.49 -12.48
N PRO A 407 -10.93 -7.78 -12.58
CA PRO A 407 -11.77 -8.79 -13.21
C PRO A 407 -13.14 -8.92 -12.52
N ASP A 408 -14.14 -9.32 -13.30
CA ASP A 408 -15.53 -9.64 -12.92
C ASP A 408 -16.38 -8.58 -12.23
N ARG A 409 -15.84 -7.47 -11.71
CA ARG A 409 -16.54 -6.22 -11.30
C ARG A 409 -17.79 -6.34 -10.40
N SER A 410 -18.20 -7.55 -10.01
CA SER A 410 -19.59 -7.85 -9.62
C SER A 410 -19.85 -7.56 -8.16
N GLU A 411 -18.81 -7.44 -7.34
CA GLU A 411 -18.92 -7.16 -5.91
C GLU A 411 -17.77 -6.27 -5.44
N PRO A 412 -17.94 -5.50 -4.34
CA PRO A 412 -16.83 -4.95 -3.59
C PRO A 412 -15.80 -6.04 -3.31
N GLN A 413 -14.52 -5.79 -3.62
CA GLN A 413 -13.46 -6.76 -3.39
C GLN A 413 -13.31 -7.02 -1.89
N ASP A 414 -13.84 -8.17 -1.44
CA ASP A 414 -13.57 -8.69 -0.11
C ASP A 414 -12.22 -9.41 -0.14
N TRP A 415 -11.18 -8.70 0.28
CA TRP A 415 -9.82 -9.22 0.34
C TRP A 415 -9.66 -10.42 1.29
N ASN A 416 -10.66 -10.72 2.14
CA ASN A 416 -10.65 -11.88 3.03
C ASN A 416 -11.21 -13.14 2.38
N LYS A 417 -11.88 -13.07 1.21
CA LYS A 417 -12.30 -14.26 0.46
C LYS A 417 -11.11 -14.99 -0.18
N LEU A 418 -9.98 -14.31 -0.35
CA LEU A 418 -8.71 -14.84 -0.86
C LEU A 418 -8.79 -15.56 -2.24
N ASP A 419 -9.88 -15.41 -2.98
CA ASP A 419 -10.01 -16.00 -4.32
C ASP A 419 -9.04 -15.35 -5.31
N MET A 420 -8.89 -14.03 -5.23
CA MET A 420 -7.99 -13.28 -6.10
C MET A 420 -6.51 -13.60 -5.85
N VAL A 421 -6.12 -14.03 -4.65
CA VAL A 421 -4.72 -14.38 -4.33
C VAL A 421 -4.33 -15.78 -4.78
N ARG A 422 -5.25 -16.53 -5.39
CA ARG A 422 -4.93 -17.79 -6.12
C ARG A 422 -4.20 -17.53 -7.42
N TYR A 423 -4.49 -16.40 -8.05
CA TYR A 423 -3.92 -16.01 -9.32
C TYR A 423 -2.70 -15.12 -9.10
N GLU A 424 -1.67 -15.33 -9.91
CA GLU A 424 -0.45 -14.54 -9.78
C GLU A 424 -0.68 -13.08 -10.19
N GLY A 425 -0.46 -12.18 -9.23
CA GLY A 425 -0.49 -10.75 -9.44
C GLY A 425 0.77 -10.08 -8.89
N PRO A 426 1.91 -10.06 -9.61
CA PRO A 426 3.18 -9.49 -9.12
C PRO A 426 3.17 -8.01 -8.72
N SER A 427 2.07 -7.33 -8.98
CA SER A 427 1.84 -5.92 -8.64
C SER A 427 0.90 -5.70 -7.46
N TYR A 428 0.15 -6.70 -7.01
CA TYR A 428 -0.91 -6.52 -6.01
C TYR A 428 -1.17 -7.70 -5.07
N ASN A 429 -0.68 -8.90 -5.38
CA ASN A 429 -0.97 -10.15 -4.65
C ASN A 429 0.22 -10.70 -3.84
N GLY A 430 1.25 -9.90 -3.57
CA GLY A 430 2.33 -10.37 -2.71
C GLY A 430 1.85 -10.68 -1.30
N ILE A 431 2.08 -11.91 -0.83
CA ILE A 431 1.79 -12.37 0.53
C ILE A 431 3.13 -12.74 1.20
N THR A 432 3.44 -12.09 2.31
CA THR A 432 4.77 -12.20 2.96
C THR A 432 4.69 -11.70 4.41
N ASN A 433 5.84 -11.58 5.08
CA ASN A 433 6.00 -10.99 6.41
C ASN A 433 7.01 -9.83 6.38
N SER A 434 7.06 -9.02 7.45
CA SER A 434 7.98 -7.86 7.53
C SER A 434 9.44 -8.27 7.43
N LYS A 435 9.81 -9.41 8.02
CA LYS A 435 11.19 -9.90 8.09
C LYS A 435 11.74 -10.23 6.70
N SER A 436 10.95 -10.92 5.89
CA SER A 436 11.32 -11.32 4.52
C SER A 436 11.59 -10.11 3.63
N ILE A 437 10.69 -9.12 3.63
CA ILE A 437 10.87 -7.90 2.83
C ILE A 437 11.97 -6.99 3.39
N ALA A 438 12.15 -6.92 4.72
CA ALA A 438 13.25 -6.17 5.32
C ALA A 438 14.61 -6.80 5.01
N LYS A 439 14.70 -8.13 4.96
CA LYS A 439 15.92 -8.85 4.58
C LYS A 439 16.32 -8.53 3.13
N LEU A 440 15.38 -8.65 2.19
CA LEU A 440 15.63 -8.25 0.80
C LEU A 440 15.98 -6.77 0.68
N ALA A 441 15.32 -5.89 1.44
CA ALA A 441 15.63 -4.46 1.47
C ALA A 441 17.07 -4.21 1.97
N ALA A 442 17.52 -4.96 2.98
CA ALA A 442 18.87 -4.87 3.50
C ALA A 442 19.91 -5.29 2.45
N MET A 443 19.64 -6.38 1.70
CA MET A 443 20.52 -6.80 0.60
C MET A 443 20.61 -5.71 -0.47
N MET A 444 19.50 -5.04 -0.79
CA MET A 444 19.49 -3.89 -1.69
C MET A 444 20.29 -2.70 -1.12
N ALA A 445 20.13 -2.36 0.16
CA ALA A 445 20.98 -1.36 0.83
C ALA A 445 22.47 -1.75 0.83
N ASN A 446 22.76 -3.05 0.74
CA ASN A 446 24.09 -3.63 0.60
C ASN A 446 24.51 -3.88 -0.86
N GLN A 447 23.92 -3.15 -1.82
CA GLN A 447 24.24 -3.21 -3.25
C GLN A 447 24.10 -4.62 -3.83
N GLY A 448 23.10 -5.37 -3.36
CA GLY A 448 22.80 -6.73 -3.78
C GLY A 448 23.60 -7.83 -3.09
N LYS A 449 24.59 -7.51 -2.24
CA LYS A 449 25.37 -8.53 -1.53
C LYS A 449 24.53 -9.24 -0.45
N SER A 450 24.88 -10.50 -0.19
CA SER A 450 24.34 -11.26 0.94
C SER A 450 24.57 -10.55 2.28
N LEU A 451 23.70 -10.85 3.25
CA LEU A 451 23.82 -10.38 4.63
C LEU A 451 24.64 -11.31 5.52
N ASP A 452 24.90 -12.55 5.08
CA ASP A 452 25.67 -13.51 5.85
C ASP A 452 27.15 -13.08 5.92
N ASP A 453 27.60 -12.75 7.12
CA ASP A 453 29.02 -12.61 7.38
C ASP A 453 29.60 -14.02 7.52
N SER A 454 30.40 -14.44 6.53
CA SER A 454 31.10 -15.74 6.39
C SER A 454 31.91 -16.25 7.60
N LYS A 455 31.81 -15.59 8.76
CA LYS A 455 32.45 -15.93 10.03
C LYS A 455 31.61 -16.86 10.92
N SER A 456 30.34 -17.12 10.61
CA SER A 456 29.55 -18.16 11.28
C SER A 456 29.87 -19.54 10.70
N LYS A 457 30.85 -20.23 11.31
CA LYS A 457 31.54 -21.44 10.80
C LYS A 457 30.70 -22.72 10.64
N ASN A 458 29.36 -22.67 10.63
CA ASN A 458 28.52 -23.89 10.70
C ASN A 458 27.43 -24.03 9.63
N TYR A 459 27.40 -23.19 8.60
CA TYR A 459 26.45 -23.37 7.48
C TYR A 459 27.14 -24.00 6.27
N THR A 460 26.56 -25.09 5.77
CA THR A 460 26.98 -25.81 4.56
C THR A 460 26.65 -25.07 3.27
N PHE A 461 25.90 -23.96 3.34
CA PHE A 461 25.47 -23.16 2.21
C PHE A 461 25.71 -21.69 2.53
N LEU A 462 26.50 -21.00 1.70
CA LEU A 462 26.69 -19.56 1.78
C LEU A 462 25.55 -18.88 1.02
N GLU A 463 24.84 -17.96 1.67
CA GLU A 463 23.84 -17.14 0.99
C GLU A 463 24.51 -16.36 -0.17
N PRO A 464 24.02 -16.51 -1.41
CA PRO A 464 24.66 -15.91 -2.57
C PRO A 464 24.35 -14.42 -2.70
N THR A 465 25.05 -13.76 -3.62
CA THR A 465 24.72 -12.37 -3.98
C THR A 465 23.36 -12.32 -4.69
N LEU A 466 22.47 -11.40 -4.29
CA LEU A 466 21.14 -11.20 -4.88
C LEU A 466 21.22 -10.66 -6.30
N ILE A 467 22.06 -9.66 -6.51
CA ILE A 467 22.36 -9.02 -7.79
C ILE A 467 23.77 -8.43 -7.70
N SER A 468 24.52 -8.41 -8.81
CA SER A 468 25.85 -7.81 -8.80
C SER A 468 25.79 -6.29 -8.56
N ALA A 469 26.89 -5.72 -8.05
CA ALA A 469 27.00 -4.27 -7.86
C ALA A 469 26.82 -3.47 -9.17
N LYS A 470 27.22 -4.05 -10.31
CA LYS A 470 27.02 -3.43 -11.64
C LYS A 470 25.53 -3.33 -11.97
N THR A 471 24.79 -4.43 -11.82
CA THR A 471 23.35 -4.45 -12.06
C THR A 471 22.62 -3.57 -11.05
N TYR A 472 23.01 -3.62 -9.78
CA TYR A 472 22.48 -2.74 -8.75
C TYR A 472 22.63 -1.26 -9.16
N SER A 473 23.82 -0.82 -9.56
CA SER A 473 24.05 0.56 -10.01
C SER A 473 23.19 0.96 -11.22
N LEU A 474 22.94 0.04 -12.15
CA LEU A 474 22.04 0.27 -13.28
C LEU A 474 20.60 0.47 -12.80
N ILE A 475 20.06 -0.46 -12.02
CA ILE A 475 18.64 -0.45 -11.65
C ILE A 475 18.28 0.63 -10.63
N THR A 476 19.25 1.17 -9.90
CA THR A 476 19.07 2.32 -9.00
C THR A 476 19.36 3.66 -9.64
N THR A 477 19.73 3.68 -10.93
CA THR A 477 19.91 4.93 -11.69
C THR A 477 18.60 5.72 -11.69
N ARG A 478 18.64 6.90 -11.07
CA ARG A 478 17.51 7.82 -10.91
C ARG A 478 17.11 8.44 -12.24
N LEU A 479 15.82 8.48 -12.52
CA LEU A 479 15.24 9.18 -13.66
C LEU A 479 14.65 10.53 -13.25
N PRO A 480 14.37 11.44 -14.21
CA PRO A 480 13.68 12.69 -13.93
C PRO A 480 12.33 12.49 -13.22
N THR A 481 11.98 13.45 -12.37
CA THR A 481 10.66 13.52 -11.75
C THR A 481 9.62 13.87 -12.80
N GLU A 482 8.53 13.12 -12.84
CA GLU A 482 7.41 13.37 -13.75
C GLU A 482 6.08 13.26 -12.99
N TYR A 483 5.07 14.00 -13.45
CA TYR A 483 3.73 13.91 -12.91
C TYR A 483 3.06 12.61 -13.35
N ASP A 484 2.57 11.82 -12.40
CA ASP A 484 1.82 10.60 -12.64
C ASP A 484 0.33 10.89 -12.74
N ALA A 485 -0.25 10.63 -13.90
CA ALA A 485 -1.65 10.94 -14.20
C ALA A 485 -2.68 10.04 -13.48
N ALA A 486 -2.28 8.89 -12.93
CA ALA A 486 -3.17 8.03 -12.16
C ALA A 486 -3.06 8.29 -10.65
N LEU A 487 -1.86 8.60 -10.15
CA LEU A 487 -1.64 8.91 -8.72
C LEU A 487 -1.94 10.37 -8.37
N HIS A 488 -1.94 11.25 -9.38
CA HIS A 488 -2.02 12.70 -9.24
C HIS A 488 -0.85 13.31 -8.44
N GLU A 489 0.34 12.73 -8.56
CA GLU A 489 1.52 13.14 -7.82
C GLU A 489 2.80 13.11 -8.67
N ASN A 490 3.78 13.92 -8.29
CA ASN A 490 5.10 13.89 -8.91
C ASN A 490 5.89 12.69 -8.40
N MET A 491 6.25 11.80 -9.31
CA MET A 491 6.92 10.55 -9.02
C MET A 491 8.28 10.50 -9.68
N THR A 492 9.31 10.22 -8.87
CA THR A 492 10.62 9.82 -9.37
C THR A 492 10.74 8.32 -9.33
N SER A 493 11.21 7.72 -10.43
CA SER A 493 11.48 6.29 -10.52
C SER A 493 12.95 6.06 -10.87
N THR A 494 13.44 4.85 -10.60
CA THR A 494 14.72 4.39 -11.14
C THR A 494 14.50 3.60 -12.44
N ILE A 495 15.58 3.30 -13.18
CA ILE A 495 15.52 2.37 -14.34
C ILE A 495 14.90 1.02 -13.95
N GLY A 496 15.23 0.51 -12.76
CA GLY A 496 14.66 -0.71 -12.19
C GLY A 496 13.17 -0.64 -11.84
N GLY A 497 12.52 0.52 -12.03
CA GLY A 497 11.11 0.72 -11.72
C GLY A 497 10.80 0.77 -10.23
N PHE A 498 11.77 1.16 -9.40
CA PHE A 498 11.59 1.46 -7.98
C PHE A 498 11.27 2.95 -7.80
N GLY A 499 10.45 3.27 -6.81
CA GLY A 499 10.17 4.67 -6.47
C GLY A 499 11.28 5.26 -5.62
N CYS A 500 11.60 6.53 -5.82
CA CYS A 500 12.50 7.29 -4.96
C CYS A 500 11.67 8.28 -4.12
N PHE A 501 11.71 8.13 -2.80
CA PHE A 501 10.80 8.80 -1.88
C PHE A 501 11.55 9.59 -0.82
N ARG A 502 11.18 10.86 -0.68
CA ARG A 502 11.43 11.67 0.52
C ARG A 502 10.12 11.71 1.29
N LEU A 503 10.07 11.00 2.41
CA LEU A 503 8.85 10.73 3.15
C LEU A 503 8.63 11.77 4.25
N GLU A 504 7.38 11.93 4.70
CA GLU A 504 6.98 12.96 5.66
C GLU A 504 7.81 12.91 6.97
N GLY A 505 8.45 14.04 7.27
CA GLY A 505 9.41 14.32 8.33
C GLY A 505 10.69 13.48 8.36
N ILE A 506 11.07 12.90 7.23
CA ILE A 506 12.45 12.46 6.92
C ILE A 506 12.86 12.93 5.52
N GLU A 507 12.45 14.14 5.13
CA GLU A 507 12.63 14.66 3.77
C GLU A 507 14.11 14.85 3.39
N ASP A 508 15.00 14.90 4.37
CA ASP A 508 16.44 15.01 4.16
C ASP A 508 17.09 13.67 3.75
N VAL A 509 16.34 12.56 3.80
CA VAL A 509 16.80 11.22 3.41
C VAL A 509 15.89 10.68 2.30
N GLU A 510 16.49 10.19 1.22
CA GLU A 510 15.76 9.54 0.14
C GLU A 510 15.81 8.01 0.27
N PHE A 511 14.65 7.37 0.29
CA PHE A 511 14.51 5.92 0.28
C PHE A 511 14.12 5.43 -1.12
N MET A 512 14.60 4.24 -1.47
CA MET A 512 14.16 3.53 -2.66
C MET A 512 13.24 2.37 -2.27
N GLY A 513 12.31 2.01 -3.15
CA GLY A 513 11.44 0.84 -2.96
C GLY A 513 10.01 1.12 -3.39
N TRP A 514 9.03 0.64 -2.63
CA TRP A 514 7.61 0.91 -2.87
C TRP A 514 6.75 0.73 -1.61
N GLY A 515 5.52 1.26 -1.66
CA GLY A 515 4.52 1.11 -0.62
C GLY A 515 3.23 0.46 -1.15
N GLY A 516 2.52 -0.21 -0.26
CA GLY A 516 1.27 -0.90 -0.56
C GLY A 516 0.08 -0.13 -0.04
N SER A 517 -1.02 -0.20 -0.79
CA SER A 517 -2.31 0.32 -0.35
C SER A 517 -2.64 -0.21 1.03
N GLY A 518 -3.10 0.66 1.91
CA GLY A 518 -3.35 0.33 3.31
C GLY A 518 -2.20 0.68 4.25
N GLY A 519 -0.94 0.77 3.79
CA GLY A 519 0.19 1.24 4.59
C GLY A 519 1.48 0.38 4.61
N SER A 520 1.54 -0.75 3.91
CA SER A 520 2.74 -1.61 3.92
C SER A 520 3.93 -0.89 3.27
N LEU A 521 5.15 -1.16 3.73
CA LEU A 521 6.37 -0.54 3.19
C LEU A 521 7.46 -1.58 2.98
N PHE A 522 8.07 -1.54 1.80
CA PHE A 522 9.27 -2.29 1.44
C PHE A 522 10.29 -1.28 0.88
N LEU A 523 11.17 -0.80 1.75
CA LEU A 523 12.05 0.33 1.47
C LEU A 523 13.49 0.06 1.91
N TRP A 524 14.45 0.62 1.19
CA TRP A 524 15.85 0.63 1.60
C TRP A 524 16.49 2.00 1.39
N ASN A 525 17.56 2.25 2.14
CA ASN A 525 18.44 3.38 1.92
C ASN A 525 19.90 2.88 1.96
N GLU A 526 20.60 3.08 0.85
CA GLU A 526 21.97 2.62 0.67
C GLU A 526 22.98 3.37 1.53
N GLU A 527 22.86 4.70 1.58
CA GLU A 527 23.79 5.57 2.29
C GLU A 527 23.84 5.22 3.77
N LEU A 528 22.67 5.19 4.42
CA LEU A 528 22.45 4.87 5.83
C LEU A 528 22.46 3.37 6.13
N LYS A 529 22.56 2.50 5.11
CA LYS A 529 22.56 1.04 5.25
C LYS A 529 21.33 0.52 6.01
N ILE A 530 20.15 1.02 5.63
CA ILE A 530 18.86 0.66 6.24
C ILE A 530 18.05 -0.20 5.27
N GLY A 531 17.61 -1.36 5.74
CA GLY A 531 16.52 -2.13 5.13
C GLY A 531 15.29 -2.11 6.03
N PHE A 532 14.13 -1.70 5.51
CA PHE A 532 12.91 -1.49 6.30
C PHE A 532 11.71 -2.24 5.69
N GLY A 533 11.07 -3.05 6.53
CA GLY A 533 9.87 -3.80 6.18
C GLY A 533 8.75 -3.56 7.19
N TYR A 534 7.57 -3.16 6.72
CA TYR A 534 6.36 -3.02 7.52
C TYR A 534 5.17 -3.67 6.83
N VAL A 535 4.44 -4.51 7.57
CA VAL A 535 3.21 -5.17 7.12
C VAL A 535 2.14 -5.04 8.19
N MET A 536 0.89 -4.92 7.78
CA MET A 536 -0.24 -4.74 8.69
C MET A 536 -1.53 -5.25 8.08
N ASN A 537 -2.47 -5.62 8.94
CA ASN A 537 -3.80 -6.07 8.54
C ASN A 537 -4.89 -5.00 8.73
N ALA A 538 -4.56 -3.90 9.40
CA ALA A 538 -5.41 -2.72 9.52
C ALA A 538 -5.21 -1.79 8.32
N PHE A 539 -6.18 -1.75 7.40
CA PHE A 539 -6.08 -1.02 6.14
C PHE A 539 -6.36 0.47 6.33
N HIS A 540 -5.35 1.31 6.10
CA HIS A 540 -5.47 2.77 6.16
C HIS A 540 -5.78 3.39 4.79
N THR A 541 -6.25 4.64 4.77
CA THR A 541 -6.57 5.37 3.54
C THR A 541 -5.35 6.01 2.86
N SER A 542 -4.14 5.55 3.16
CA SER A 542 -2.89 6.10 2.61
C SER A 542 -2.34 5.18 1.52
N LEU A 543 -1.68 5.77 0.51
CA LEU A 543 -1.16 5.04 -0.64
C LEU A 543 0.29 4.57 -0.45
N LEU A 544 1.15 5.42 0.13
CA LEU A 544 2.58 5.16 0.33
C LEU A 544 2.96 5.29 1.80
N GLY A 545 2.75 4.21 2.56
CA GLY A 545 2.94 4.23 4.01
C GLY A 545 1.93 5.16 4.71
N ASP A 546 1.96 5.15 6.03
CA ASP A 546 1.15 6.05 6.85
C ASP A 546 1.87 6.35 8.16
N LYS A 547 1.25 7.17 9.03
CA LYS A 547 1.87 7.64 10.27
C LYS A 547 2.40 6.51 11.16
N ARG A 548 1.82 5.31 11.11
CA ARG A 548 2.29 4.15 11.88
C ARG A 548 3.72 3.77 11.50
N SER A 549 3.94 3.52 10.22
CA SER A 549 5.24 3.08 9.69
C SER A 549 6.22 4.23 9.52
N LEU A 550 5.76 5.42 9.14
CA LEU A 550 6.61 6.60 8.94
C LEU A 550 7.21 7.12 10.25
N LYS A 551 6.49 7.08 11.38
CA LYS A 551 7.05 7.45 12.69
C LYS A 551 8.17 6.50 13.11
N MET A 552 7.98 5.19 12.89
CA MET A 552 9.01 4.19 13.18
C MET A 552 10.23 4.38 12.28
N LEU A 553 10.02 4.57 10.97
CA LEU A 553 11.11 4.80 10.03
C LEU A 553 11.91 6.07 10.36
N ARG A 554 11.22 7.15 10.80
CA ARG A 554 11.88 8.37 11.27
C ARG A 554 12.79 8.11 12.47
N GLU A 555 12.28 7.41 13.48
CA GLU A 555 13.09 7.06 14.66
C GLU A 555 14.29 6.18 14.27
N VAL A 556 14.12 5.24 13.34
CA VAL A 556 15.24 4.45 12.80
C VAL A 556 16.30 5.35 12.18
N VAL A 557 15.90 6.30 11.32
CA VAL A 557 16.82 7.25 10.68
C VAL A 557 17.55 8.10 11.70
N ASP A 558 16.85 8.62 12.71
CA ASP A 558 17.43 9.47 13.76
C ASP A 558 18.47 8.70 14.59
N VAL A 559 18.16 7.46 14.98
CA VAL A 559 19.10 6.57 15.67
C VAL A 559 20.32 6.28 14.82
N VAL A 560 20.14 5.92 13.54
CA VAL A 560 21.26 5.61 12.63
C VAL A 560 22.15 6.83 12.40
N LYS A 561 21.57 8.02 12.17
CA LYS A 561 22.33 9.28 12.06
C LYS A 561 23.12 9.57 13.33
N LYS A 562 22.60 9.22 14.50
CA LYS A 562 23.30 9.37 15.78
C LYS A 562 24.45 8.37 15.92
N LEU A 563 24.26 7.11 15.54
CA LEU A 563 25.28 6.06 15.64
C LEU A 563 26.47 6.24 14.69
N ARG A 564 26.30 7.04 13.63
CA ARG A 564 27.34 7.35 12.64
C ARG A 564 28.14 8.61 12.94
N LYS A 565 27.67 9.44 13.86
CA LYS A 565 28.42 10.59 14.39
C LYS A 565 29.35 10.10 15.50
#